data_AF-A0A2V8VCF2-F1
#
_entry.id   AF-A0A2V8VCF2-F1
#
_cell.length_a   1.000
_cell.length_b   1.000
_cell.length_c   1.000
_cell.angle_alpha   90.00
_cell.angle_beta   90.00
_cell.angle_gamma   90.00
#
_symmetry.space_group_name_H-M   'P 1'
#
loop_
_entity.id
_entity.type
_entity.pdbx_description
1 polymer ?
#
loop_
_entity_poly.entity_id
_entity_poly.type
_entity_poly.pdbx_seq_one_letter_code
_entity_poly.pdbx_strand_id
1 'polypeptide(L)'
;MTTVGKTPANYTLQVDWKPVARQITGEDYVLHLASIVPGKHRITLVANGAHTYFNLTPELMARKSDKPLPVTSSIEFTYAPPAH
;
A
#
# COMPACT_ATOMS: atom_id res chain seq x y z
N MET A 1 19.61 4.56 -16.91
CA MET A 1 18.37 4.22 -17.66
C MET A 1 17.35 3.74 -16.65
N THR A 2 16.27 4.49 -16.45
CA THR A 2 15.27 4.23 -15.39
C THR A 2 14.04 3.61 -16.05
N THR A 3 13.98 2.29 -16.07
CA THR A 3 12.90 1.55 -16.70
C THR A 3 11.70 1.49 -15.75
N VAL A 4 10.51 1.83 -16.25
CA VAL A 4 9.23 1.53 -15.61
C VAL A 4 9.16 0.01 -15.41
N GLY A 5 8.91 -0.46 -14.18
CA GLY A 5 8.79 -1.91 -13.90
C GLY A 5 9.96 -2.56 -13.16
N LYS A 6 10.79 -1.82 -12.41
CA LYS A 6 11.73 -2.47 -11.48
C LYS A 6 10.96 -3.22 -10.40
N THR A 7 11.25 -4.52 -10.23
CA THR A 7 10.68 -5.33 -9.15
C THR A 7 10.97 -4.68 -7.80
N PRO A 8 9.96 -4.49 -6.93
CA PRO A 8 10.20 -3.94 -5.60
C PRO A 8 11.14 -4.84 -4.81
N ALA A 9 11.99 -4.24 -3.98
CA ALA A 9 12.91 -4.96 -3.12
C ALA A 9 12.18 -5.66 -1.96
N ASN A 10 11.09 -5.05 -1.50
CA ASN A 10 10.19 -5.54 -0.46
C ASN A 10 8.97 -4.61 -0.40
N TYR A 11 8.03 -4.91 0.49
CA TYR A 11 6.84 -4.11 0.70
C TYR A 11 6.70 -3.59 2.13
N THR A 12 6.00 -2.47 2.28
CA THR A 12 5.55 -1.93 3.58
C THR A 12 4.03 -1.90 3.58
N LEU A 13 3.41 -2.48 4.60
CA LEU A 13 1.97 -2.40 4.82
C LEU A 13 1.66 -1.33 5.86
N GLN A 14 0.73 -0.45 5.54
CA GLN A 14 0.24 0.60 6.42
C GLN A 14 -1.25 0.46 6.66
N VAL A 15 -1.68 0.71 7.90
CA VAL A 15 -3.09 0.90 8.28
C VAL A 15 -3.22 2.36 8.71
N ASP A 16 -4.13 3.10 8.08
CA ASP A 16 -4.36 4.53 8.37
C ASP A 16 -3.06 5.34 8.38
N TRP A 17 -2.23 5.13 7.36
CA TRP A 17 -0.92 5.77 7.16
C TRP A 17 0.16 5.37 8.19
N LYS A 18 -0.13 4.46 9.12
CA LYS A 18 0.83 3.94 10.10
C LYS A 18 1.39 2.59 9.64
N PRO A 19 2.73 2.42 9.57
CA PRO A 19 3.32 1.15 9.18
C PRO A 19 3.06 0.08 10.24
N VAL A 20 2.42 -1.02 9.84
CA VAL A 20 2.15 -2.19 10.70
C VAL A 20 3.08 -3.36 10.39
N ALA A 21 3.65 -3.37 9.19
CA ALA A 21 4.71 -4.30 8.79
C ALA A 21 5.62 -3.69 7.73
N ARG A 22 6.89 -4.10 7.76
CA ARG A 22 7.95 -3.60 6.88
C ARG A 22 8.73 -4.80 6.34
N GLN A 23 9.44 -4.58 5.23
CA GLN A 23 10.29 -5.58 4.61
C GLN A 23 9.55 -6.88 4.26
N ILE A 24 8.27 -6.78 3.95
CA ILE A 24 7.44 -7.93 3.53
C ILE A 24 7.98 -8.43 2.18
N THR A 25 8.09 -9.74 2.04
CA THR A 25 8.50 -10.43 0.81
C THR A 25 7.51 -11.53 0.49
N GLY A 26 7.42 -11.92 -0.78
CA GLY A 26 6.43 -12.90 -1.25
C GLY A 26 5.19 -12.24 -1.83
N GLU A 27 4.14 -13.04 -2.02
CA GLU A 27 2.90 -12.62 -2.69
C GLU A 27 1.78 -12.30 -1.69
N ASP A 28 1.80 -12.93 -0.52
CA ASP A 28 0.75 -12.82 0.50
C ASP A 28 1.30 -12.32 1.84
N TYR A 29 0.43 -11.63 2.59
CA TYR A 29 0.70 -11.20 3.96
C TYR A 29 -0.56 -11.30 4.82
N VAL A 30 -0.44 -11.97 5.96
CA VAL A 30 -1.54 -12.11 6.93
C VAL A 30 -1.49 -10.95 7.93
N LEU A 31 -2.47 -10.06 7.86
CA LEU A 31 -2.61 -8.97 8.81
C LEU A 31 -3.43 -9.39 10.03
N HIS A 32 -2.82 -9.35 11.21
CA HIS A 32 -3.53 -9.55 12.48
C HIS A 32 -4.27 -8.27 12.90
N LEU A 33 -5.60 -8.33 12.93
CA LEU A 33 -6.48 -7.18 13.21
C LEU A 33 -6.75 -6.96 14.72
N ALA A 34 -6.18 -7.79 15.60
CA ALA A 34 -6.49 -7.77 17.04
C ALA A 34 -6.22 -6.41 17.73
N SER A 35 -5.28 -5.63 17.21
CA SER A 35 -4.94 -4.30 17.73
C SER A 35 -5.57 -3.15 16.95
N ILE A 36 -6.45 -3.44 15.98
CA ILE A 36 -7.14 -2.44 15.17
C ILE A 36 -8.51 -2.17 15.79
N VAL A 37 -8.82 -0.89 15.99
CA VAL A 37 -10.11 -0.44 16.53
C VAL A 37 -11.22 -0.79 15.54
N PRO A 38 -12.44 -1.14 15.95
CA PRO A 38 -13.55 -1.31 15.01
C PRO A 38 -13.84 -0.02 14.23
N GLY A 39 -14.12 -0.12 12.93
CA GLY A 39 -14.42 1.04 12.09
C GLY A 39 -13.91 0.91 10.66
N LYS A 40 -13.97 2.03 9.93
CA LYS A 40 -13.45 2.14 8.56
C LYS A 40 -11.95 2.45 8.60
N HIS A 41 -11.16 1.69 7.86
CA HIS A 41 -9.72 1.82 7.78
C HIS A 41 -9.25 1.81 6.34
N ARG A 42 -8.10 2.44 6.11
CA ARG A 42 -7.40 2.39 4.82
C ARG A 42 -6.14 1.53 4.95
N ILE A 43 -6.06 0.49 4.15
CA ILE A 43 -4.81 -0.25 3.92
C ILE A 43 -4.05 0.41 2.79
N THR A 44 -2.75 0.63 2.98
CA THR A 44 -1.84 1.06 1.92
C THR A 44 -0.65 0.12 1.86
N LEU A 45 -0.43 -0.49 0.70
CA LEU A 45 0.76 -1.27 0.38
C LEU A 45 1.72 -0.38 -0.41
N VAL A 46 2.95 -0.27 0.07
CA VAL A 46 4.04 0.48 -0.59
C VAL A 46 5.06 -0.51 -1.12
N ALA A 47 5.36 -0.44 -2.42
CA ALA A 47 6.35 -1.28 -3.09
C ALA A 47 7.73 -0.59 -3.03
N ASN A 48 8.56 -0.96 -2.05
CA ASN A 48 9.79 -0.24 -1.74
C ASN A 48 10.84 -0.45 -2.85
N GLY A 49 11.45 0.66 -3.29
CA GLY A 49 12.43 0.67 -4.38
C GLY A 49 11.83 0.69 -5.80
N ALA A 50 10.52 0.49 -5.92
CA ALA A 50 9.78 0.70 -7.16
C ALA A 50 9.25 2.13 -7.23
N HIS A 51 9.39 2.75 -8.41
CA HIS A 51 8.91 4.10 -8.67
C HIS A 51 8.16 4.15 -10.00
N THR A 52 7.17 5.02 -10.06
CA THR A 52 6.38 5.31 -11.26
C THR A 52 6.38 6.82 -11.53
N TYR A 53 6.14 7.23 -12.76
CA TYR A 53 5.90 8.63 -13.09
C TYR A 53 4.41 8.93 -13.26
N PHE A 54 3.55 7.95 -13.09
CA PHE A 54 2.10 8.08 -13.25
C PHE A 54 1.42 7.85 -11.91
N ASN A 55 0.40 8.67 -11.62
CA ASN A 55 -0.45 8.42 -10.46
C ASN A 55 -1.28 7.15 -10.71
N LEU A 56 -1.14 6.17 -9.81
CA LEU A 56 -1.84 4.88 -9.89
C LEU A 56 -3.21 4.91 -9.18
N THR A 57 -3.62 6.06 -8.64
CA THR A 57 -4.95 6.23 -8.06
C THR A 57 -5.99 6.17 -9.20
N PRO A 58 -7.06 5.35 -9.09
CA PRO A 58 -8.06 5.19 -10.14
C PRO A 58 -8.69 6.51 -10.61
N GLU A 59 -8.80 7.49 -9.72
CA GLU A 59 -9.45 8.78 -9.97
C GLU A 59 -8.56 9.80 -10.68
N LEU A 60 -7.24 9.58 -10.73
CA LEU A 60 -6.25 10.56 -11.23
C LEU A 60 -5.54 10.10 -12.52
N MET A 61 -6.19 9.21 -13.28
CA MET A 61 -5.56 8.54 -14.41
C MET A 61 -5.04 9.54 -15.46
N ALA A 62 -3.76 9.32 -15.83
CA ALA A 62 -3.00 9.92 -16.93
C ALA A 62 -2.25 11.24 -16.72
N ARG A 63 -2.11 11.77 -15.49
CA ARG A 63 -1.15 12.87 -15.27
C ARG A 63 0.24 12.33 -14.91
N LYS A 64 1.20 12.55 -15.82
CA LYS A 64 2.62 12.31 -15.56
C LYS A 64 3.15 13.33 -14.55
N SER A 65 3.86 12.84 -13.53
CA SER A 65 4.59 13.63 -12.55
C SER A 65 6.00 13.93 -13.08
N ASP A 66 6.52 15.12 -12.78
CA ASP A 66 7.90 15.49 -13.09
C ASP A 66 8.92 14.75 -12.21
N LYS A 67 8.47 14.24 -11.05
CA LYS A 67 9.28 13.50 -10.09
C LYS A 67 8.82 12.04 -10.00
N PRO A 68 9.75 11.08 -9.80
CA PRO A 68 9.39 9.70 -9.53
C PRO A 68 8.53 9.63 -8.26
N LEU A 69 7.40 8.96 -8.38
CA LEU A 69 6.44 8.72 -7.31
C LEU A 69 6.63 7.31 -6.76
N PRO A 70 6.39 7.10 -5.46
CA PRO A 70 6.34 5.75 -4.90
C PRO A 70 5.19 4.97 -5.54
N VAL A 71 5.41 3.67 -5.74
CA VAL A 71 4.34 2.76 -6.15
C VAL A 71 3.56 2.35 -4.91
N THR A 72 2.31 2.83 -4.82
CA THR A 72 1.41 2.53 -3.71
C THR A 72 0.07 2.01 -4.23
N SER A 73 -0.48 1.01 -3.55
CA SER A 73 -1.86 0.55 -3.73
C SER A 73 -2.62 0.73 -2.43
N SER A 74 -3.86 1.19 -2.50
CA SER A 74 -4.70 1.38 -1.31
C SER A 74 -6.08 0.78 -1.51
N ILE A 75 -6.61 0.20 -0.43
CA ILE A 75 -8.00 -0.23 -0.33
C ILE A 75 -8.60 0.29 0.98
N GLU A 76 -9.92 0.48 0.99
CA GLU A 76 -10.66 0.76 2.21
C GLU A 76 -11.40 -0.51 2.65
N PHE A 77 -11.47 -0.74 3.96
CA PHE A 77 -12.24 -1.83 4.52
C PHE A 77 -12.90 -1.38 5.83
N THR A 78 -13.99 -2.04 6.19
CA THR A 78 -14.65 -1.84 7.49
C THR A 78 -14.38 -3.07 8.35
N TYR A 79 -13.80 -2.86 9.52
CA TYR A 79 -13.56 -3.90 10.52
C TYR A 79 -14.62 -3.84 11.62
N ALA A 80 -15.25 -4.98 11.88
CA ALA A 80 -16.08 -5.19 13.06
C ALA A 80 -15.66 -6.53 13.68
N PRO A 81 -15.17 -6.57 14.94
CA PRO A 81 -14.85 -7.82 15.60
C PRO A 81 -16.13 -8.66 15.77
N PRO A 82 -16.02 -10.00 15.81
CA PRO A 82 -17.16 -10.86 16.11
C PRO A 82 -17.81 -10.44 17.43
N ALA A 83 -19.14 -10.35 17.46
CA ALA A 83 -19.84 -10.18 18.73
C ALA A 83 -19.56 -11.41 19.62
N HIS A 84 -19.10 -11.15 20.84
CA HIS A 84 -18.90 -12.17 21.88
C HIS A 84 -20.22 -12.70 22.40
#